data_AF-X0XCH2-F1
#
_entry.id   AF-X0XCH2-F1
#
_cell.length_a   1.000
_cell.length_b   1.000
_cell.length_c   1.000
_cell.angle_alpha   90.00
_cell.angle_beta   90.00
_cell.angle_gamma   90.00
#
_symmetry.space_group_name_H-M   'P 1'
#
loop_
_entity.id
_entity.type
_entity.pdbx_description
1 polymer ?
#
loop_
_entity_poly.entity_id
_entity_poly.type
_entity_poly.pdbx_seq_one_letter_code
_entity_poly.pdbx_strand_id
1 'polypeptide(L)'
;DQIAQFEITKRVYSEKDQVIQGEKNKLQQQVNTIQADYDELQARLKQSTTEQVDTYRKQLEQARANLKSLNDKLLRTQAELKMAEDVMKLAQQEVREIKPSPDHEVLAHRPDGKIILIDSQTNVVHLNIGSKQHVYRGLTFTVYDRSGSIPKDGRGKAEIEVFDVAETYSAARITKSEIKSPILLGDIVANLIWSSDKTNVFVVAGDFDLDNDGNLDQNAIGRIQTLIEKWGGRVADTISIDTDFLVLGGQPQV
;
A
#
# COMPACT_ATOMS: atom_id res chain seq x y z
N ASP A 1 -112.46 6.36 45.07
CA ASP A 1 -111.64 6.46 43.83
C ASP A 1 -110.70 7.66 43.73
N GLN A 2 -111.07 8.89 44.08
CA GLN A 2 -110.17 10.06 43.93
C GLN A 2 -108.89 10.03 44.80
N ILE A 3 -108.97 9.50 46.02
CA ILE A 3 -107.81 9.42 46.94
C ILE A 3 -106.73 8.46 46.40
N ALA A 4 -107.14 7.33 45.82
CA ALA A 4 -106.22 6.34 45.24
C ALA A 4 -105.50 6.90 44.00
N GLN A 5 -106.19 7.67 43.16
CA GLN A 5 -105.57 8.33 42.00
C GLN A 5 -104.55 9.41 42.41
N PHE A 6 -104.82 10.15 43.50
CA PHE A 6 -103.88 11.14 44.03
C PHE A 6 -102.60 10.51 44.58
N GLU A 7 -102.70 9.39 45.30
CA GLU A 7 -101.52 8.66 45.79
C GLU A 7 -100.67 8.06 44.66
N ILE A 8 -101.30 7.51 43.62
CA ILE A 8 -100.61 7.01 42.42
C ILE A 8 -99.84 8.15 41.73
N THR A 9 -100.49 9.31 41.56
CA THR A 9 -99.88 10.48 40.93
C THR A 9 -98.68 10.97 41.74
N LYS A 10 -98.81 11.08 43.06
CA LYS A 10 -97.71 11.49 43.96
C LYS A 10 -96.52 10.51 43.91
N ARG A 11 -96.79 9.21 43.81
CA ARG A 11 -95.75 8.18 43.66
C ARG A 11 -95.01 8.30 42.32
N VAL A 12 -95.75 8.48 41.23
CA VAL A 12 -95.17 8.67 39.88
C VAL A 12 -94.31 9.94 39.81
N TYR A 13 -94.73 11.04 40.44
CA TYR A 13 -93.91 12.26 40.52
C TYR A 13 -92.65 12.06 41.36
N SER A 14 -92.76 11.38 42.51
CA SER A 14 -91.62 11.00 43.35
C SER A 14 -90.60 10.13 42.59
N GLU A 15 -91.08 9.12 41.86
CA GLU A 15 -90.23 8.25 41.04
C GLU A 15 -89.54 9.03 39.92
N LYS A 16 -90.26 9.93 39.23
CA LYS A 16 -89.66 10.81 38.21
C LYS A 16 -88.60 11.74 38.79
N ASP A 17 -88.85 12.36 39.94
CA ASP A 17 -87.86 13.22 40.60
C ASP A 17 -86.62 12.42 41.01
N GLN A 18 -86.79 11.20 41.53
CA GLN A 18 -85.66 10.31 41.84
C GLN A 18 -84.83 9.96 40.60
N VAL A 19 -85.48 9.67 39.47
CA VAL A 19 -84.80 9.40 38.20
C VAL A 19 -84.04 10.63 37.70
N ILE A 20 -84.66 11.81 37.71
CA ILE A 20 -84.03 13.07 37.29
C ILE A 20 -82.84 13.43 38.18
N GLN A 21 -82.95 13.24 39.50
CA GLN A 21 -81.83 13.47 40.42
C GLN A 21 -80.71 12.45 40.19
N GLY A 22 -81.04 11.19 39.89
CA GLY A 22 -80.08 10.16 39.52
C GLY A 22 -79.30 10.51 38.24
N GLU A 23 -80.01 10.94 37.19
CA GLU A 23 -79.39 11.40 35.94
C GLU A 23 -78.54 12.65 36.13
N LYS A 24 -79.03 13.62 36.90
CA LYS A 24 -78.27 14.83 37.24
C LYS A 24 -76.98 14.50 37.98
N ASN A 25 -77.02 13.60 38.96
CA ASN A 25 -75.84 13.16 39.69
C ASN A 25 -74.85 12.43 38.77
N LYS A 26 -75.36 11.60 37.86
CA LYS A 26 -74.54 10.90 36.86
C LYS A 26 -73.87 11.87 35.90
N LEU A 27 -74.60 12.85 35.38
CA LEU A 27 -74.06 13.90 34.51
C LEU A 27 -73.04 14.77 35.24
N GLN A 28 -73.31 15.14 36.50
CA GLN A 28 -72.36 15.89 37.32
C GLN A 28 -71.08 15.11 37.55
N GLN A 29 -71.18 13.81 37.83
CA GLN A 29 -70.02 12.94 37.98
C GLN A 29 -69.24 12.83 36.66
N GLN A 30 -69.91 12.71 35.52
CA GLN A 30 -69.27 12.70 34.20
C GLN A 30 -68.54 14.01 33.91
N VAL A 31 -69.15 15.16 34.17
CA VAL A 31 -68.50 16.48 33.99
C VAL A 31 -67.26 16.60 34.87
N ASN A 32 -67.36 16.20 36.14
CA ASN A 32 -66.21 16.24 37.05
C ASN A 32 -65.07 15.32 36.58
N THR A 33 -65.43 14.14 36.03
CA THR A 33 -64.44 13.19 35.50
C THR A 33 -63.76 13.74 34.26
N ILE A 34 -64.54 14.26 33.30
CA ILE A 34 -64.02 14.87 32.06
C ILE A 34 -63.12 16.07 32.38
N GLN A 35 -63.48 16.89 33.37
CA GLN A 35 -62.67 18.02 33.80
C GLN A 35 -61.33 17.55 34.37
N ALA A 36 -61.33 16.54 35.24
CA ALA A 36 -60.11 15.97 35.80
C ALA A 36 -59.22 15.35 34.71
N ASP A 37 -59.80 14.59 33.78
CA ASP A 37 -59.09 13.99 32.65
C ASP A 37 -58.47 15.06 31.73
N TYR A 38 -59.19 16.17 31.49
CA TYR A 38 -58.69 17.29 30.70
C TYR A 38 -57.52 18.01 31.37
N ASP A 39 -57.62 18.27 32.67
CA ASP A 39 -56.57 18.93 33.44
C ASP A 39 -55.30 18.04 33.51
N GLU A 40 -55.49 16.73 33.67
CA GLU A 40 -54.40 15.76 33.63
C GLU A 40 -53.74 15.70 32.24
N LEU A 41 -54.54 15.64 31.17
CA LEU A 41 -54.04 15.62 29.80
C LEU A 41 -53.23 16.89 29.49
N GLN A 42 -53.73 18.06 29.92
CA GLN A 42 -53.03 19.34 29.78
C GLN A 42 -51.69 19.33 30.53
N ALA A 43 -51.66 18.80 31.76
CA ALA A 43 -50.43 18.68 32.53
C ALA A 43 -49.41 17.77 31.84
N ARG A 44 -49.84 16.58 31.39
CA ARG A 44 -48.97 15.63 30.67
C ARG A 44 -48.45 16.20 29.35
N LEU A 45 -49.28 16.90 28.58
CA LEU A 45 -48.87 17.54 27.33
C LEU A 45 -47.82 18.62 27.56
N LYS A 46 -48.05 19.50 28.56
CA LYS A 46 -47.08 20.54 28.92
C LYS A 46 -45.76 19.93 29.39
N GLN A 47 -45.82 18.91 30.25
CA GLN A 47 -44.63 18.22 30.74
C GLN A 47 -43.86 17.58 29.58
N SER A 48 -44.53 16.77 28.75
CA SER A 48 -43.91 16.08 27.62
C SER A 48 -43.29 17.05 26.61
N THR A 49 -43.99 18.15 26.29
CA THR A 49 -43.47 19.18 25.38
C THR A 49 -42.22 19.84 25.97
N THR A 50 -42.22 20.16 27.25
CA THR A 50 -41.08 20.80 27.92
C THR A 50 -39.87 19.85 27.97
N GLU A 51 -40.09 18.58 28.31
CA GLU A 51 -39.05 17.55 28.31
C GLU A 51 -38.46 17.34 26.90
N GLN A 52 -39.29 17.31 25.85
CA GLN A 52 -38.84 17.21 24.46
C GLN A 52 -38.00 18.43 24.06
N VAL A 53 -38.47 19.65 24.34
CA VAL A 53 -37.75 20.88 24.03
C VAL A 53 -36.39 20.91 24.74
N ASP A 54 -36.33 20.53 26.01
CA ASP A 54 -35.08 20.50 26.77
C ASP A 54 -34.12 19.41 26.26
N THR A 55 -34.66 18.26 25.86
CA THR A 55 -33.88 17.19 25.22
C THR A 55 -33.28 17.67 23.90
N TYR A 56 -34.07 18.29 23.03
CA TYR A 56 -33.58 18.82 21.76
C TYR A 56 -32.57 19.96 21.95
N ARG A 57 -32.77 20.84 22.94
CA ARG A 57 -31.79 21.89 23.29
C ARG A 57 -30.46 21.27 23.72
N LYS A 58 -30.47 20.26 24.59
CA LYS A 58 -29.26 19.56 25.02
C LYS A 58 -28.55 18.88 23.85
N GLN A 59 -29.30 18.23 22.96
CA GLN A 59 -28.74 17.60 21.76
C GLN A 59 -28.10 18.63 20.82
N LEU A 60 -28.75 19.79 20.62
CA LEU A 60 -28.23 20.87 19.78
C LEU A 60 -26.92 21.43 20.34
N GLU A 61 -26.87 21.70 21.65
CA GLU A 61 -25.65 22.18 22.32
C GLU A 61 -24.52 21.13 22.26
N GLN A 62 -24.84 19.85 22.48
CA GLN A 62 -23.86 18.77 22.33
C GLN A 62 -23.34 18.66 20.89
N ALA A 63 -24.22 18.76 19.90
CA ALA A 63 -23.84 18.71 18.48
C ALA A 63 -22.94 19.90 18.11
N ARG A 64 -23.22 21.10 18.62
CA ARG A 64 -22.37 22.29 18.44
C ARG A 64 -21.00 22.11 19.07
N ALA A 65 -20.95 21.62 20.31
CA ALA A 65 -19.68 21.33 21.00
C ALA A 65 -18.84 20.29 20.26
N ASN A 66 -19.50 19.22 19.78
CA ASN A 66 -18.85 18.18 18.99
C ASN A 66 -18.31 18.71 17.66
N LEU A 67 -19.09 19.52 16.93
CA LEU A 67 -18.65 20.14 15.68
C LEU A 67 -17.43 21.03 15.89
N LYS A 68 -17.42 21.84 16.95
CA LYS A 68 -16.27 22.68 17.29
C LYS A 68 -15.03 21.82 17.57
N SER A 69 -15.16 20.80 18.41
CA SER A 69 -14.05 19.89 18.72
C SER A 69 -13.52 19.16 17.48
N LEU A 70 -14.42 18.72 16.59
CA LEU A 70 -14.04 18.04 15.36
C LEU A 70 -13.31 18.98 14.40
N ASN A 71 -13.77 20.23 14.28
CA ASN A 71 -13.11 21.23 13.45
C ASN A 71 -11.71 21.58 13.99
N ASP A 72 -11.55 21.72 15.30
CA ASP A 72 -10.25 21.97 15.93
C ASP A 72 -9.27 20.80 15.69
N LYS A 73 -9.76 19.55 15.74
CA LYS A 73 -8.97 18.36 15.40
C LYS A 73 -8.58 18.34 13.93
N LEU A 74 -9.52 18.62 13.02
CA LEU A 74 -9.28 18.66 11.58
C LEU A 74 -8.14 19.64 11.24
N LEU A 75 -8.19 20.86 11.80
CA LEU A 75 -7.17 21.88 11.58
C LEU A 75 -5.79 21.44 12.07
N ARG A 76 -5.72 20.79 13.24
CA ARG A 76 -4.46 20.26 13.78
C ARG A 76 -3.89 19.16 12.88
N THR A 77 -4.71 18.18 12.51
CA THR A 77 -4.26 17.08 11.64
C THR A 77 -3.84 17.56 10.26
N GLN A 78 -4.51 18.58 9.69
CA GLN A 78 -4.08 19.19 8.44
C GLN A 78 -2.72 19.88 8.56
N ALA A 79 -2.46 20.57 9.68
CA ALA A 79 -1.17 21.20 9.93
C ALA A 79 -0.06 20.15 10.10
N GLU A 80 -0.31 19.07 10.84
CA GLU A 80 0.62 17.96 11.02
C GLU A 80 0.93 17.25 9.69
N LEU A 81 -0.09 16.99 8.86
CA LEU A 81 0.08 16.37 7.55
C LEU A 81 0.98 17.22 6.66
N LYS A 82 0.73 18.53 6.60
CA LYS A 82 1.54 19.45 5.80
C LYS A 82 3.00 19.46 6.25
N MET A 83 3.25 19.48 7.57
CA MET A 83 4.62 19.39 8.09
C MET A 83 5.29 18.07 7.73
N ALA A 84 4.56 16.95 7.83
CA ALA A 84 5.10 15.64 7.46
C ALA A 84 5.42 15.55 5.96
N GLU A 85 4.57 16.10 5.09
CA GLU A 85 4.81 16.18 3.65
C GLU A 85 6.05 17.02 3.32
N ASP A 86 6.22 18.18 3.97
CA ASP A 86 7.38 19.04 3.79
C ASP A 86 8.68 18.35 4.24
N VAL A 87 8.66 17.68 5.40
CA VAL A 87 9.79 16.89 5.91
C VAL A 87 10.12 15.74 4.96
N MET A 88 9.12 15.01 4.48
CA MET A 88 9.30 13.90 3.54
C MET A 88 9.93 14.39 2.23
N LYS A 89 9.50 15.55 1.72
CA LYS A 89 10.05 16.15 0.50
C LYS A 89 11.51 16.55 0.68
N LEU A 90 11.86 17.17 1.82
CA LEU A 90 13.25 17.51 2.14
C LEU A 90 14.12 16.26 2.27
N ALA A 91 13.65 15.26 3.03
CA ALA A 91 14.37 13.99 3.17
C ALA A 91 14.57 13.29 1.82
N GLN A 92 13.58 13.33 0.93
CA GLN A 92 13.72 12.80 -0.43
C GLN A 92 14.74 13.58 -1.27
N GLN A 93 14.83 14.90 -1.11
CA GLN A 93 15.84 15.72 -1.80
C GLN A 93 17.24 15.41 -1.29
N GLU A 94 17.46 15.37 0.03
CA GLU A 94 18.74 15.00 0.62
C GLU A 94 19.19 13.60 0.21
N VAL A 95 18.27 12.63 0.19
CA VAL A 95 18.57 11.27 -0.28
C VAL A 95 18.98 11.27 -1.76
N ARG A 96 18.33 12.06 -2.62
CA ARG A 96 18.71 12.19 -4.04
C ARG A 96 20.07 12.85 -4.25
N GLU A 97 20.48 13.75 -3.35
CA GLU A 97 21.79 14.40 -3.42
C GLU A 97 22.92 13.47 -2.94
N ILE A 98 22.67 12.67 -1.89
CA ILE A 98 23.66 11.73 -1.32
C ILE A 98 23.77 10.46 -2.17
N LYS A 99 22.66 10.00 -2.73
CA LYS A 99 22.59 8.88 -3.66
C LYS A 99 21.67 9.30 -4.79
N PRO A 100 22.19 9.86 -5.90
CA PRO A 100 21.36 10.01 -7.10
C PRO A 100 20.72 8.64 -7.33
N SER A 101 19.39 8.63 -7.46
CA SER A 101 18.70 7.41 -7.88
C SER A 101 19.49 6.90 -9.07
N PRO A 102 19.86 5.60 -9.14
CA PRO A 102 20.48 5.09 -10.34
C PRO A 102 19.55 5.54 -11.46
N ASP A 103 20.07 6.29 -12.43
CA ASP A 103 19.32 6.77 -13.59
C ASP A 103 18.92 5.53 -14.41
N HIS A 104 18.00 4.74 -13.87
CA HIS A 104 17.36 3.63 -14.55
C HIS A 104 16.59 4.15 -15.76
N GLU A 105 16.26 5.45 -15.81
CA GLU A 105 15.58 6.08 -16.94
C GLU A 105 16.42 6.10 -18.23
N VAL A 106 17.76 6.11 -18.14
CA VAL A 106 18.62 6.14 -19.35
C VAL A 106 19.04 4.73 -19.78
N LEU A 107 19.24 3.82 -18.82
CA LEU A 107 19.70 2.44 -19.09
C LEU A 107 18.56 1.50 -19.48
N ALA A 108 17.33 1.69 -18.98
CA ALA A 108 16.18 0.84 -19.30
C ALA A 108 15.62 1.03 -20.73
N HIS A 109 16.24 1.84 -21.59
CA HIS A 109 15.80 2.00 -22.98
C HIS A 109 16.76 1.38 -24.00
N ARG A 110 17.93 0.92 -23.57
CA ARG A 110 18.89 0.28 -24.45
C ARG A 110 18.93 -1.22 -24.18
N PRO A 111 18.57 -2.06 -25.16
CA PRO A 111 18.75 -3.49 -25.02
C PRO A 111 20.24 -3.83 -24.99
N ASP A 112 20.67 -4.66 -24.03
CA ASP A 112 22.05 -5.15 -23.94
C ASP A 112 22.36 -6.09 -25.11
N GLY A 113 21.37 -6.85 -25.56
CA GLY A 113 21.51 -7.79 -26.67
C GLY A 113 20.18 -8.25 -27.25
N LYS A 114 20.25 -9.27 -28.09
CA LYS A 114 19.14 -9.89 -28.82
C LYS A 114 19.33 -11.40 -28.93
N ILE A 115 18.22 -12.11 -28.94
CA ILE A 115 18.19 -13.55 -29.16
C ILE A 115 18.40 -13.85 -30.65
N ILE A 116 19.44 -14.63 -30.97
CA ILE A 116 19.82 -15.00 -32.35
C ILE A 116 19.58 -16.47 -32.68
N LEU A 117 19.31 -17.30 -31.68
CA LEU A 117 18.90 -18.69 -31.88
C LEU A 117 18.12 -19.18 -30.67
N ILE A 118 17.15 -20.06 -30.90
CA ILE A 118 16.33 -20.69 -29.87
C ILE A 118 16.36 -22.18 -30.11
N ASP A 119 16.80 -22.93 -29.11
CA ASP A 119 16.64 -24.37 -29.04
C ASP A 119 15.56 -24.68 -28.00
N SER A 120 14.34 -24.90 -28.50
CA SER A 120 13.17 -25.20 -27.66
C SER A 120 13.20 -26.60 -27.07
N GLN A 121 14.02 -27.53 -27.58
CA GLN A 121 14.12 -28.89 -27.04
C GLN A 121 14.97 -28.90 -25.77
N THR A 122 16.01 -28.07 -25.73
CA THR A 122 16.95 -28.00 -24.60
C THR A 122 16.74 -26.80 -23.69
N ASN A 123 15.74 -25.95 -23.97
CA ASN A 123 15.49 -24.69 -23.26
C ASN A 123 16.71 -23.76 -23.25
N VAL A 124 17.41 -23.69 -24.38
CA VAL A 124 18.61 -22.86 -24.56
C VAL A 124 18.33 -21.77 -25.59
N VAL A 125 18.84 -20.57 -25.33
CA VAL A 125 18.85 -19.45 -26.27
C VAL A 125 20.28 -18.98 -26.49
N HIS A 126 20.57 -18.48 -27.69
CA HIS A 126 21.83 -17.80 -27.98
C HIS A 126 21.62 -16.30 -28.11
N LEU A 127 22.56 -15.53 -27.57
CA LEU A 127 22.55 -14.07 -27.57
C LEU A 127 23.64 -13.54 -28.51
N ASN A 128 23.40 -12.39 -29.14
CA ASN A 128 24.38 -11.69 -29.98
C ASN A 128 25.45 -10.90 -29.20
N ILE A 129 25.66 -11.25 -27.93
CA ILE A 129 26.60 -10.60 -27.03
C ILE A 129 27.46 -11.65 -26.34
N GLY A 130 28.73 -11.33 -26.14
CA GLY A 130 29.71 -12.21 -25.53
C GLY A 130 30.65 -11.46 -24.60
N SER A 131 31.85 -11.99 -24.38
CA SER A 131 32.81 -11.40 -23.45
C SER A 131 33.27 -9.99 -23.83
N LYS A 132 33.20 -9.59 -25.11
CA LYS A 132 33.43 -8.20 -25.54
C LYS A 132 32.43 -7.19 -24.96
N GLN A 133 31.24 -7.66 -24.62
CA GLN A 133 30.20 -6.88 -23.94
C GLN A 133 30.19 -7.21 -22.43
N HIS A 134 31.28 -7.76 -21.90
CA HIS A 134 31.44 -8.14 -20.50
C HIS A 134 30.40 -9.17 -20.02
N VAL A 135 29.85 -9.99 -20.91
CA VAL A 135 29.01 -11.12 -20.54
C VAL A 135 29.86 -12.20 -19.87
N TYR A 136 29.37 -12.76 -18.77
CA TYR A 136 30.03 -13.84 -18.03
C TYR A 136 29.04 -14.94 -17.63
N ARG A 137 29.56 -16.12 -17.29
CA ARG A 137 28.75 -17.27 -16.86
C ARG A 137 28.07 -16.93 -15.52
N GLY A 138 26.78 -17.22 -15.42
CA GLY A 138 25.91 -16.85 -14.29
C GLY A 138 25.26 -15.47 -14.44
N LEU A 139 25.58 -14.70 -15.48
CA LEU A 139 24.89 -13.44 -15.74
C LEU A 139 23.45 -13.72 -16.19
N THR A 140 22.49 -13.10 -15.51
CA THR A 140 21.06 -13.24 -15.80
C THR A 140 20.57 -12.07 -16.64
N PHE A 141 19.72 -12.34 -17.61
CA PHE A 141 19.01 -11.33 -18.39
C PHE A 141 17.51 -11.56 -18.34
N THR A 142 16.75 -10.49 -18.51
CA THR A 142 15.32 -10.54 -18.77
C THR A 142 15.07 -10.35 -20.27
N VAL A 143 14.18 -11.18 -20.83
CA VAL A 143 13.79 -11.16 -22.24
C VAL A 143 12.56 -10.29 -22.44
N TYR A 144 12.59 -9.39 -23.41
CA TYR A 144 11.48 -8.52 -23.79
C TYR A 144 11.14 -8.64 -25.27
N ASP A 145 9.99 -8.13 -25.66
CA ASP A 145 9.59 -8.12 -27.07
C ASP A 145 10.53 -7.27 -27.94
N ARG A 146 10.86 -7.76 -29.14
CA ARG A 146 11.67 -7.02 -30.12
C ARG A 146 11.19 -5.59 -30.41
N SER A 147 9.88 -5.35 -30.28
CA SER A 147 9.20 -4.09 -30.61
C SER A 147 8.81 -3.27 -29.39
N GLY A 148 8.97 -3.85 -28.19
CA GLY A 148 8.58 -3.24 -26.93
C GLY A 148 9.69 -2.40 -26.31
N SER A 149 9.33 -1.28 -25.70
CA SER A 149 10.17 -0.63 -24.68
C SER A 149 10.21 -1.51 -23.44
N ILE A 150 11.35 -1.59 -22.76
CA ILE A 150 11.46 -2.30 -21.48
C ILE A 150 10.51 -1.63 -20.45
N PRO A 151 9.57 -2.37 -19.84
CA PRO A 151 8.64 -1.82 -18.87
C PRO A 151 9.34 -1.24 -17.64
N LYS A 152 8.75 -0.20 -17.03
CA LYS A 152 9.30 0.46 -15.83
C LYS A 152 9.41 -0.47 -14.62
N ASP A 153 8.55 -1.48 -14.54
CA ASP A 153 8.58 -2.48 -13.46
C ASP A 153 9.51 -3.65 -13.78
N GLY A 154 10.17 -3.62 -14.93
CA GLY A 154 11.19 -4.58 -15.35
C GLY A 154 10.67 -5.97 -15.72
N ARG A 155 9.36 -6.20 -15.69
CA ARG A 155 8.79 -7.51 -16.02
C ARG A 155 8.90 -7.79 -17.52
N GLY A 156 9.53 -8.92 -17.85
CA GLY A 156 9.66 -9.41 -19.22
C GLY A 156 9.01 -10.78 -19.43
N LYS A 157 9.15 -11.30 -20.65
CA LYS A 157 8.57 -12.58 -21.08
C LYS A 157 9.24 -13.79 -20.42
N ALA A 158 10.52 -13.67 -20.11
CA ALA A 158 11.34 -14.74 -19.58
C ALA A 158 12.57 -14.21 -18.83
N GLU A 159 13.14 -15.07 -18.00
CA GLU A 159 14.46 -14.89 -17.38
C GLU A 159 15.39 -15.96 -17.94
N ILE A 160 16.62 -15.57 -18.28
CA ILE A 160 17.65 -16.44 -18.86
C ILE A 160 18.96 -16.28 -18.10
N GLU A 161 19.71 -17.35 -17.93
CA GLU A 161 21.01 -17.36 -17.25
C GLU A 161 22.10 -17.87 -18.20
N VAL A 162 23.14 -17.07 -18.41
CA VAL A 162 24.26 -17.41 -19.29
C VAL A 162 25.08 -18.55 -18.70
N PHE A 163 25.33 -19.62 -19.45
CA PHE A 163 26.17 -20.74 -19.00
C PHE A 163 27.40 -20.96 -19.87
N ASP A 164 27.43 -20.44 -21.10
CA ASP A 164 28.56 -20.51 -22.01
C ASP A 164 28.76 -19.17 -22.74
N VAL A 165 30.01 -18.75 -22.89
CA VAL A 165 30.36 -17.41 -23.40
C VAL A 165 31.51 -17.50 -24.39
N ALA A 166 31.26 -17.04 -25.60
CA ALA A 166 32.27 -16.77 -26.62
C ALA A 166 32.58 -15.28 -26.70
N GLU A 167 33.49 -14.89 -27.60
CA GLU A 167 33.93 -13.51 -27.73
C GLU A 167 32.81 -12.54 -28.14
N THR A 168 31.88 -12.99 -28.99
CA THR A 168 30.83 -12.16 -29.62
C THR A 168 29.42 -12.70 -29.45
N TYR A 169 29.25 -13.87 -28.84
CA TYR A 169 27.96 -14.49 -28.58
C TYR A 169 28.02 -15.31 -27.30
N SER A 170 26.87 -15.69 -26.77
CA SER A 170 26.75 -16.51 -25.57
C SER A 170 25.54 -17.43 -25.63
N ALA A 171 25.56 -18.51 -24.85
CA ALA A 171 24.44 -19.42 -24.66
C ALA A 171 23.88 -19.26 -23.24
N ALA A 172 22.56 -19.18 -23.15
CA ALA A 172 21.84 -19.02 -21.90
C ALA A 172 20.72 -20.05 -21.78
N ARG A 173 20.48 -20.52 -20.55
CA ARG A 173 19.37 -21.40 -20.21
C ARG A 173 18.18 -20.56 -19.79
N ILE A 174 16.98 -20.95 -20.24
CA ILE A 174 15.74 -20.34 -19.78
C ILE A 174 15.45 -20.82 -18.36
N THR A 175 15.48 -19.91 -17.38
CA THR A 175 15.18 -20.22 -15.97
C THR A 175 13.70 -20.05 -15.66
N LYS A 176 13.04 -19.10 -16.35
CA LYS A 176 11.60 -18.81 -16.21
C LYS A 176 11.04 -18.31 -17.53
N SER A 177 9.83 -18.71 -17.89
CA SER A 177 9.14 -18.22 -19.08
C SER A 177 7.63 -18.10 -18.87
N GLU A 178 7.01 -17.12 -19.51
CA GLU A 178 5.56 -16.96 -19.53
C GLU A 178 4.93 -17.74 -20.69
N ILE A 179 4.04 -18.69 -20.38
CA ILE A 179 3.39 -19.56 -21.39
C ILE A 179 2.61 -18.74 -22.43
N LYS A 180 2.02 -17.60 -22.02
CA LYS A 180 1.21 -16.75 -22.90
C LYS A 180 2.05 -15.86 -23.83
N SER A 181 3.35 -15.72 -23.58
CA SER A 181 4.25 -14.83 -24.31
C SER A 181 5.56 -15.57 -24.59
N PRO A 182 5.58 -16.47 -25.61
CA PRO A 182 6.77 -17.26 -25.90
C PRO A 182 7.93 -16.38 -26.37
N ILE A 183 9.15 -16.86 -26.10
CA ILE A 183 10.39 -16.25 -26.58
C ILE A 183 10.47 -16.41 -28.10
N LEU A 184 10.76 -15.33 -28.81
CA LEU A 184 10.89 -15.32 -30.26
C LEU A 184 12.29 -14.86 -30.70
N LEU A 185 12.71 -15.31 -31.89
CA LEU A 185 13.96 -14.88 -32.50
C LEU A 185 13.97 -13.34 -32.63
N GLY A 186 15.05 -12.69 -32.21
CA GLY A 186 15.18 -11.23 -32.25
C GLY A 186 14.51 -10.48 -31.10
N ASP A 187 13.90 -11.18 -30.14
CA ASP A 187 13.54 -10.60 -28.84
C ASP A 187 14.79 -10.00 -28.18
N ILE A 188 14.60 -8.87 -27.50
CA ILE A 188 15.70 -8.14 -26.86
C ILE A 188 15.95 -8.67 -25.46
N VAL A 189 17.19 -8.55 -25.00
CA VAL A 189 17.56 -8.90 -23.63
C VAL A 189 18.15 -7.70 -22.92
N ALA A 190 17.82 -7.54 -21.64
CA ALA A 190 18.43 -6.54 -20.79
C ALA A 190 18.54 -7.03 -19.36
N ASN A 191 19.58 -6.60 -18.65
CA ASN A 191 19.71 -6.78 -17.22
C ASN A 191 19.49 -5.43 -16.54
N LEU A 192 18.37 -5.23 -15.84
CA LEU A 192 18.01 -3.91 -15.30
C LEU A 192 18.78 -3.51 -14.04
N ILE A 193 19.51 -4.45 -13.43
CA ILE A 193 20.34 -4.20 -12.24
C ILE A 193 21.80 -3.96 -12.65
N TRP A 194 22.19 -4.44 -13.84
CA TRP A 194 23.55 -4.36 -14.37
C TRP A 194 23.62 -3.39 -15.55
N SER A 195 24.63 -2.54 -15.61
CA SER A 195 24.86 -1.66 -16.74
C SER A 195 26.18 -2.02 -17.40
N SER A 196 26.16 -2.31 -18.70
CA SER A 196 27.39 -2.45 -19.49
C SER A 196 28.26 -1.19 -19.49
N ASP A 197 27.64 -0.04 -19.16
CA ASP A 197 28.23 1.29 -19.28
C ASP A 197 28.82 1.77 -17.94
N LYS A 198 28.54 1.05 -16.83
CA LYS A 198 29.05 1.38 -15.50
C LYS A 198 30.30 0.56 -15.19
N THR A 199 31.40 1.27 -14.96
CA THR A 199 32.63 0.68 -14.39
C THR A 199 32.41 0.40 -12.90
N ASN A 200 32.22 -0.87 -12.52
CA ASN A 200 32.09 -1.25 -11.12
C ASN A 200 33.39 -1.01 -10.35
N VAL A 201 33.29 -0.52 -9.12
CA VAL A 201 34.44 -0.24 -8.25
C VAL A 201 34.63 -1.39 -7.26
N PHE A 202 35.81 -2.00 -7.30
CA PHE A 202 36.21 -3.12 -6.45
C PHE A 202 37.27 -2.70 -5.45
N VAL A 203 37.20 -3.27 -4.24
CA VAL A 203 38.32 -3.26 -3.30
C VAL A 203 38.75 -4.72 -3.08
N VAL A 204 40.06 -4.98 -3.13
CA VAL A 204 40.63 -6.31 -2.94
C VAL A 204 41.49 -6.29 -1.68
N ALA A 205 41.21 -7.18 -0.73
CA ALA A 205 41.94 -7.23 0.53
C ALA A 205 42.07 -8.67 1.06
N GLY A 206 43.13 -8.93 1.81
CA GLY A 206 43.45 -10.25 2.37
C GLY A 206 44.40 -11.06 1.49
N ASP A 207 44.66 -12.29 1.91
CA ASP A 207 45.59 -13.21 1.26
C ASP A 207 44.81 -14.25 0.45
N PHE A 208 45.34 -14.67 -0.71
CA PHE A 208 44.66 -15.61 -1.59
C PHE A 208 45.57 -16.76 -1.99
N ASP A 209 44.96 -17.93 -2.04
CA ASP A 209 45.47 -19.15 -2.67
C ASP A 209 44.61 -19.36 -3.94
N LEU A 210 45.14 -18.94 -5.10
CA LEU A 210 44.37 -18.88 -6.35
C LEU A 210 44.33 -20.22 -7.09
N ASP A 211 45.30 -21.09 -6.88
CA ASP A 211 45.39 -22.42 -7.47
C ASP A 211 44.94 -23.55 -6.52
N ASN A 212 44.55 -23.18 -5.30
CA ASN A 212 44.02 -24.05 -4.27
C ASN A 212 45.02 -25.17 -3.90
N ASP A 213 46.30 -24.82 -3.83
CA ASP A 213 47.41 -25.72 -3.48
C ASP A 213 47.74 -25.73 -1.98
N GLY A 214 47.08 -24.87 -1.20
CA GLY A 214 47.25 -24.70 0.24
C GLY A 214 48.29 -23.64 0.64
N ASN A 215 48.95 -22.99 -0.31
CA ASN A 215 49.92 -21.93 -0.09
C ASN A 215 49.41 -20.57 -0.60
N LEU A 216 49.84 -19.49 0.03
CA LEU A 216 49.48 -18.15 -0.39
C LEU A 216 50.33 -17.72 -1.61
N ASP A 217 49.67 -17.18 -2.63
CA ASP A 217 50.32 -16.62 -3.81
C ASP A 217 50.98 -15.26 -3.50
N GLN A 218 52.29 -15.12 -3.76
CA GLN A 218 53.04 -13.87 -3.46
C GLN A 218 52.50 -12.61 -4.17
N ASN A 219 51.75 -12.75 -5.26
CA ASN A 219 51.14 -11.62 -5.98
C ASN A 219 49.66 -11.88 -6.30
N ALA A 220 48.94 -12.50 -5.37
CA ALA A 220 47.54 -12.85 -5.56
C ALA A 220 46.66 -11.62 -5.78
N ILE A 221 46.85 -10.58 -4.97
CA ILE A 221 46.10 -9.31 -5.08
C ILE A 221 46.33 -8.68 -6.47
N GLY A 222 47.57 -8.53 -6.92
CA GLY A 222 47.86 -7.94 -8.23
C GLY A 222 47.28 -8.74 -9.40
N ARG A 223 47.23 -10.07 -9.29
CA ARG A 223 46.55 -10.94 -10.27
C ARG A 223 45.05 -10.70 -10.30
N ILE A 224 44.39 -10.64 -9.13
CA ILE A 224 42.96 -10.36 -9.02
C ILE A 224 42.65 -8.96 -9.57
N GLN A 225 43.43 -7.95 -9.21
CA GLN A 225 43.29 -6.58 -9.71
C GLN A 225 43.38 -6.54 -11.25
N THR A 226 44.37 -7.23 -11.81
CA THR A 226 44.53 -7.34 -13.27
C THR A 226 43.31 -8.01 -13.92
N LEU A 227 42.71 -9.02 -13.29
CA LEU A 227 41.51 -9.68 -13.80
C LEU A 227 40.30 -8.73 -13.77
N ILE A 228 40.14 -7.97 -12.69
CA ILE A 228 39.08 -6.96 -12.55
C ILE A 228 39.22 -5.88 -13.61
N GLU A 229 40.42 -5.34 -13.81
CA GLU A 229 40.67 -4.31 -14.81
C GLU A 229 40.49 -4.82 -16.24
N LYS A 230 40.95 -6.03 -16.55
CA LYS A 230 40.71 -6.68 -17.85
C LYS A 230 39.23 -6.94 -18.10
N TRP A 231 38.46 -7.17 -17.04
CA TRP A 231 37.00 -7.30 -17.12
C TRP A 231 36.29 -5.94 -17.26
N GLY A 232 37.00 -4.81 -17.16
CA GLY A 232 36.42 -3.48 -17.28
C GLY A 232 35.95 -2.87 -15.96
N GLY A 233 36.32 -3.46 -14.82
CA GLY A 233 36.14 -2.88 -13.48
C GLY A 233 37.28 -1.93 -13.11
N ARG A 234 37.03 -1.08 -12.11
CA ARG A 234 38.05 -0.22 -11.49
C ARG A 234 38.40 -0.76 -10.12
N VAL A 235 39.68 -0.84 -9.79
CA VAL A 235 40.13 -1.16 -8.44
C VAL A 235 40.38 0.13 -7.66
N ALA A 236 39.92 0.17 -6.41
CA ALA A 236 40.21 1.22 -5.44
C ALA A 236 41.01 0.66 -4.26
N ASP A 237 41.86 1.51 -3.67
CA ASP A 237 42.74 1.11 -2.55
C ASP A 237 41.98 1.01 -1.22
N THR A 238 40.87 1.75 -1.07
CA THR A 238 40.11 1.85 0.18
C THR A 238 38.61 1.73 -0.07
N ILE A 239 37.91 1.15 0.90
CA ILE A 239 36.44 1.07 0.89
C ILE A 239 35.86 2.46 1.09
N SER A 240 35.01 2.89 0.16
CA SER A 240 34.28 4.16 0.22
C SER A 240 32.79 3.94 -0.09
N ILE A 241 32.02 5.03 -0.06
CA ILE A 241 30.62 5.03 -0.51
C ILE A 241 30.45 4.65 -1.99
N ASP A 242 31.53 4.72 -2.78
CA ASP A 242 31.53 4.39 -4.20
C ASP A 242 31.94 2.93 -4.46
N THR A 243 32.30 2.16 -3.42
CA THR A 243 32.68 0.74 -3.57
C THR A 243 31.44 -0.12 -3.83
N ASP A 244 31.41 -0.81 -4.98
CA ASP A 244 30.34 -1.73 -5.35
C ASP A 244 30.59 -3.15 -4.81
N PHE A 245 31.85 -3.60 -4.84
CA PHE A 245 32.22 -4.97 -4.45
C PHE A 245 33.49 -5.00 -3.60
N LEU A 246 33.50 -5.88 -2.60
CA LEU A 246 34.66 -6.19 -1.79
C LEU A 246 35.05 -7.66 -2.02
N VAL A 247 36.27 -7.88 -2.50
CA VAL A 247 36.85 -9.21 -2.71
C VAL A 247 37.78 -9.50 -1.54
N LEU A 248 37.34 -10.37 -0.63
CA LEU A 248 38.09 -10.76 0.56
C LEU A 248 38.76 -12.12 0.38
N GLY A 249 40.06 -12.15 0.65
CA GLY A 249 40.83 -13.37 0.77
C GLY A 249 40.70 -14.01 2.16
N GLY A 250 41.41 -15.12 2.35
CA GLY A 250 41.55 -15.77 3.65
C GLY A 250 42.14 -14.82 4.68
N GLN A 251 41.65 -14.93 5.92
CA GLN A 251 42.18 -14.16 7.04
C GLN A 251 43.53 -14.76 7.44
N PRO A 252 44.61 -13.97 7.58
CA PRO A 252 45.91 -14.49 7.98
C PRO A 252 45.79 -15.15 9.37
N GLN A 253 46.27 -16.38 9.49
CA GLN A 253 46.42 -16.99 10.81
C GLN A 253 47.65 -16.37 11.47
N VAL A 254 47.41 -15.55 12.49
CA VAL A 254 48.42 -14.96 13.39
C VAL A 254 49.14 -16.01 14.21
#